data_AF-A0AAN8NV70-F1
#
_entry.id   AF-A0AAN8NV70-F1
#
_cell.length_a   1.000
_cell.length_b   1.000
_cell.length_c   1.000
_cell.angle_alpha   90.00
_cell.angle_beta   90.00
_cell.angle_gamma   90.00
#
_symmetry.space_group_name_H-M   'P 1'
#
loop_
_entity.id
_entity.type
_entity.pdbx_description
1 polymer ?
#
loop_
_entity_poly.entity_id
_entity_poly.type
_entity_poly.pdbx_seq_one_letter_code
_entity_poly.pdbx_strand_id
1 'polypeptide(L)'
;MAFKVHYIVGVTGVFVVLLGAIIGWIILPMVVRNKIADIIPLKENSESFKRWKDPPVPIYFSVYVFHVNNPDDIIKGATPSVTEKGPYVYRETRHREVLSAIDENDTITYRQRILFEFDQKASGNLTEDDVYTVVNMQALALSQVVNNLKVMNPAILLLNTALPKLWPTNTSNPLFLKARVKDFLFGRMPMYCNQSLSVQNIDVKVLCEAVKIFKPKTVILDGGGNGIHTFSLFRYKNTTYDGIYAIKMGVNDVTNIGNIKTWNDSTKLKNWKSDSCNTIVGTDSTVFRPYLYEDGVQSLYIFNTDACRSIKLNRDGFLEYKGINGIKYVTDESTFASVLENSDNFCYCPQSIHGITHWGGCLKSGIVELSSCHSK
;
A
#
# COMPACT_ATOMS: atom_id res chain seq x y z
N MET A 1 -76.70 7.52 15.38
CA MET A 1 -75.55 7.55 16.31
C MET A 1 -74.36 6.71 15.79
N ALA A 2 -74.59 5.48 15.30
CA ALA A 2 -73.54 4.59 14.77
C ALA A 2 -72.67 5.16 13.63
N PHE A 3 -73.25 5.89 12.68
CA PHE A 3 -72.50 6.44 11.53
C PHE A 3 -71.42 7.46 11.94
N LYS A 4 -71.68 8.28 12.96
CA LYS A 4 -70.69 9.21 13.53
C LYS A 4 -69.54 8.46 14.21
N VAL A 5 -69.81 7.34 14.86
CA VAL A 5 -68.80 6.52 15.53
C VAL A 5 -67.88 5.86 14.51
N HIS A 6 -68.43 5.27 13.44
CA HIS A 6 -67.62 4.68 12.36
C HIS A 6 -66.75 5.72 11.65
N TYR A 7 -67.27 6.92 11.40
CA TYR A 7 -66.50 8.02 10.81
C TYR A 7 -65.33 8.44 11.71
N ILE A 8 -65.58 8.63 13.01
CA ILE A 8 -64.53 9.02 13.98
C ILE A 8 -63.44 7.95 14.05
N VAL A 9 -63.81 6.67 14.12
CA VAL A 9 -62.85 5.55 14.15
C VAL A 9 -62.04 5.45 12.86
N GLY A 10 -62.65 5.70 11.70
CA GLY A 10 -61.95 5.73 10.42
C GLY A 10 -60.91 6.87 10.35
N VAL A 11 -61.29 8.07 10.76
CA VAL A 11 -60.40 9.24 10.78
C VAL A 11 -59.23 9.05 11.76
N THR A 12 -59.49 8.53 12.96
CA THR A 12 -58.41 8.25 13.93
C THR A 12 -57.49 7.13 13.45
N GLY A 13 -58.02 6.09 12.81
CA GLY A 13 -57.21 5.03 12.18
C GLY A 13 -56.28 5.58 11.11
N VAL A 14 -56.79 6.40 10.19
CA VAL A 14 -55.97 7.07 9.16
C VAL A 14 -54.90 7.97 9.79
N PHE A 15 -55.26 8.73 10.84
CA PHE A 15 -54.31 9.56 11.56
C PHE A 15 -53.17 8.76 12.20
N VAL A 16 -53.47 7.62 12.85
CA VAL A 16 -52.46 6.75 13.46
C VAL A 16 -51.55 6.14 12.39
N VAL A 17 -52.09 5.72 11.25
CA VAL A 17 -51.28 5.20 10.13
C VAL A 17 -50.36 6.28 9.56
N LEU A 18 -50.87 7.51 9.35
CA LEU A 18 -50.06 8.63 8.88
C LEU A 18 -48.96 8.99 9.89
N LEU A 19 -49.30 9.03 11.18
CA LEU A 19 -48.33 9.30 12.24
C LEU A 19 -47.27 8.20 12.33
N GLY A 20 -47.67 6.94 12.22
CA GLY A 20 -46.75 5.80 12.15
C GLY A 20 -45.81 5.86 10.94
N ALA A 21 -46.33 6.23 9.76
CA ALA A 21 -45.54 6.42 8.56
C ALA A 21 -44.55 7.59 8.69
N ILE A 22 -44.98 8.72 9.27
CA ILE A 22 -44.11 9.87 9.54
C ILE A 22 -43.00 9.49 10.53
N ILE A 23 -43.35 8.82 11.62
CA ILE A 23 -42.35 8.39 12.61
C ILE A 23 -41.37 7.41 11.97
N GLY A 24 -41.87 6.40 11.26
CA GLY A 24 -41.07 5.33 10.69
C GLY A 24 -40.17 5.77 9.54
N TRP A 25 -40.65 6.62 8.63
CA TRP A 25 -39.93 6.99 7.41
C TRP A 25 -39.27 8.37 7.46
N ILE A 26 -39.63 9.24 8.41
CA ILE A 26 -39.05 10.58 8.51
C ILE A 26 -38.30 10.76 9.83
N ILE A 27 -38.97 10.59 10.97
CA ILE A 27 -38.39 10.93 12.27
C ILE A 27 -37.28 9.96 12.66
N LEU A 28 -37.53 8.65 12.58
CA LEU A 28 -36.56 7.64 13.01
C LEU A 28 -35.26 7.69 12.17
N PRO A 29 -35.31 7.75 10.82
CA PRO A 29 -34.10 7.93 10.01
C PRO A 29 -33.34 9.21 10.33
N MET A 30 -34.04 10.33 10.56
CA MET A 30 -33.42 11.60 10.94
C MET A 30 -32.69 11.52 12.29
N VAL A 31 -33.33 10.92 13.30
CA VAL A 31 -32.73 10.74 14.63
C VAL A 31 -31.51 9.82 14.55
N VAL A 32 -31.61 8.70 13.84
CA VAL A 32 -30.50 7.76 13.63
C VAL A 32 -29.33 8.46 12.93
N ARG A 33 -29.60 9.20 11.85
CA ARG A 33 -28.58 9.98 11.12
C ARG A 33 -27.90 11.01 12.02
N ASN A 34 -28.65 11.77 12.82
CA ASN A 34 -28.05 12.75 13.72
C ASN A 34 -27.20 12.07 14.81
N LYS A 35 -27.67 10.95 15.38
CA LYS A 35 -26.88 10.18 16.35
C LYS A 35 -25.59 9.61 15.77
N ILE A 36 -25.63 9.11 14.54
CA ILE A 36 -24.44 8.63 13.85
C ILE A 36 -23.45 9.77 13.61
N ALA A 37 -23.94 10.95 13.19
CA ALA A 37 -23.11 12.15 13.00
C ALA A 37 -22.46 12.64 14.31
N ASP A 38 -23.06 12.38 15.46
CA ASP A 38 -22.50 12.76 16.77
C ASP A 38 -21.40 11.79 17.27
N ILE A 39 -21.53 10.48 17.01
CA ILE A 39 -20.65 9.44 17.59
C ILE A 39 -19.45 9.07 16.72
N ILE A 40 -19.54 9.25 15.41
CA ILE A 40 -18.48 8.87 14.45
C ILE A 40 -17.26 9.81 14.46
N PRO A 41 -17.41 11.15 14.57
CA PRO A 41 -16.27 12.07 14.47
C PRO A 41 -15.11 11.71 15.41
N LEU A 42 -13.88 11.99 14.99
CA LEU A 42 -12.66 11.70 15.75
C LEU A 42 -12.39 12.75 16.84
N LYS A 43 -13.39 12.99 17.71
CA LYS A 43 -13.26 13.91 18.85
C LYS A 43 -12.35 13.32 19.92
N GLU A 44 -11.56 14.15 20.58
CA GLU A 44 -10.73 13.70 21.68
C GLU A 44 -11.58 12.98 22.75
N ASN A 45 -11.05 11.89 23.32
CA ASN A 45 -11.72 11.00 24.29
C ASN A 45 -12.96 10.22 23.81
N SER A 46 -13.44 10.44 22.59
CA SER A 46 -14.54 9.65 22.02
C SER A 46 -14.14 8.19 21.79
N GLU A 47 -15.14 7.29 21.71
CA GLU A 47 -14.90 5.88 21.44
C GLU A 47 -14.38 5.66 20.01
N SER A 48 -14.90 6.40 19.03
CA SER A 48 -14.42 6.40 17.64
C SER A 48 -12.93 6.77 17.57
N PHE A 49 -12.51 7.82 18.27
CA PHE A 49 -11.12 8.22 18.36
C PHE A 49 -10.24 7.13 18.98
N LYS A 50 -10.67 6.48 20.07
CA LYS A 50 -9.92 5.38 20.69
C LYS A 50 -9.73 4.20 19.73
N ARG A 51 -10.81 3.78 19.05
CA ARG A 51 -10.77 2.70 18.05
C ARG A 51 -9.95 3.07 16.81
N TRP A 52 -9.94 4.33 16.42
CA TRP A 52 -9.09 4.81 15.34
C TRP A 52 -7.62 4.84 15.77
N LYS A 53 -7.31 5.35 16.96
CA LYS A 53 -5.94 5.43 17.47
C LYS A 53 -5.30 4.05 17.63
N ASP A 54 -6.08 3.13 18.20
CA ASP A 54 -5.71 1.75 18.50
C ASP A 54 -6.79 0.78 17.95
N PRO A 55 -6.69 0.36 16.67
CA PRO A 55 -7.65 -0.54 16.04
C PRO A 55 -7.81 -1.86 16.79
N PRO A 56 -9.04 -2.27 17.17
CA PRO A 56 -9.26 -3.46 18.00
C PRO A 56 -9.19 -4.78 17.22
N VAL A 57 -9.23 -4.73 15.88
CA VAL A 57 -9.23 -5.92 15.02
C VAL A 57 -7.84 -6.10 14.41
N PRO A 58 -7.21 -7.29 14.55
CA PRO A 58 -5.94 -7.56 13.91
C PRO A 58 -6.12 -7.59 12.39
N ILE A 59 -5.21 -6.93 11.68
CA ILE A 59 -5.09 -7.01 10.22
C ILE A 59 -4.12 -8.15 9.91
N TYR A 60 -4.39 -8.96 8.89
CA TYR A 60 -3.51 -10.06 8.49
C TYR A 60 -2.87 -9.74 7.14
N PHE A 61 -1.54 -9.73 7.12
CA PHE A 61 -0.73 -9.57 5.93
C PHE A 61 -0.24 -10.95 5.48
N SER A 62 -0.77 -11.45 4.37
CA SER A 62 -0.42 -12.77 3.82
C SER A 62 0.55 -12.61 2.66
N VAL A 63 1.67 -13.30 2.71
CA VAL A 63 2.70 -13.28 1.67
C VAL A 63 2.75 -14.61 0.94
N TYR A 64 2.75 -14.54 -0.38
CA TYR A 64 2.96 -15.68 -1.28
C TYR A 64 4.27 -15.47 -2.03
N VAL A 65 5.11 -16.49 -2.04
CA VAL A 65 6.47 -16.46 -2.57
C VAL A 65 6.51 -17.32 -3.83
N PHE A 66 7.02 -16.77 -4.93
CA PHE A 66 7.26 -17.55 -6.14
C PHE A 66 8.63 -18.20 -6.11
N HIS A 67 8.68 -19.50 -5.84
CA HIS A 67 9.88 -20.31 -5.95
C HIS A 67 10.26 -20.52 -7.42
N VAL A 68 11.48 -20.15 -7.81
CA VAL A 68 11.98 -20.34 -9.18
C VAL A 68 12.51 -21.76 -9.36
N ASN A 69 11.88 -22.52 -10.26
CA ASN A 69 12.17 -23.93 -10.50
C ASN A 69 13.39 -24.14 -11.44
N ASN A 70 13.61 -23.24 -12.40
CA ASN A 70 14.62 -23.39 -13.47
C ASN A 70 15.57 -22.17 -13.61
N PRO A 71 16.25 -21.72 -12.54
CA PRO A 71 17.05 -20.49 -12.55
C PRO A 71 18.19 -20.49 -13.59
N ASP A 72 18.80 -21.65 -13.85
CA ASP A 72 19.95 -21.75 -14.77
C ASP A 72 19.51 -21.75 -16.25
N ASP A 73 18.30 -22.21 -16.53
CA ASP A 73 17.74 -22.18 -17.89
C ASP A 73 17.21 -20.79 -18.24
N ILE A 74 16.70 -20.05 -17.24
CA ILE A 74 16.26 -18.66 -17.44
C ILE A 74 17.41 -17.78 -17.91
N ILE A 75 18.62 -17.93 -17.36
CA ILE A 75 19.79 -17.16 -17.83
C ILE A 75 20.10 -17.45 -19.30
N LYS A 76 19.84 -18.68 -19.76
CA LYS A 76 20.03 -19.09 -21.16
C LYS A 76 18.89 -18.63 -22.08
N GLY A 77 17.88 -17.94 -21.54
CA GLY A 77 16.73 -17.41 -22.28
C GLY A 77 15.50 -18.31 -22.26
N ALA A 78 15.46 -19.36 -21.43
CA ALA A 78 14.26 -20.18 -21.28
C ALA A 78 13.14 -19.43 -20.52
N THR A 79 11.90 -19.85 -20.74
CA THR A 79 10.75 -19.30 -20.02
C THR A 79 10.83 -19.63 -18.52
N PRO A 80 10.64 -18.64 -17.62
CA PRO A 80 10.61 -18.89 -16.18
C PRO A 80 9.48 -19.84 -15.76
N SER A 81 9.84 -20.88 -15.00
CA SER A 81 8.92 -21.77 -14.30
C SER A 81 8.97 -21.47 -12.81
N VAL A 82 7.82 -21.14 -12.23
CA VAL A 82 7.69 -20.78 -10.81
C VAL A 82 6.60 -21.59 -10.11
N THR A 83 6.77 -21.82 -8.81
CA THR A 83 5.79 -22.45 -7.94
C THR A 83 5.42 -21.50 -6.81
N GLU A 84 4.15 -21.18 -6.63
CA GLU A 84 3.68 -20.35 -5.50
C GLU A 84 3.79 -21.11 -4.17
N LYS A 85 4.28 -20.43 -3.13
CA LYS A 85 4.49 -20.95 -1.78
C LYS A 85 3.92 -19.98 -0.76
N GLY A 86 2.95 -20.41 0.03
CA GLY A 86 2.30 -19.57 1.03
C GLY A 86 0.94 -20.14 1.47
N PRO A 87 0.18 -19.38 2.28
CA PRO A 87 0.53 -18.05 2.79
C PRO A 87 1.49 -18.08 3.99
N TYR A 88 2.48 -17.19 3.98
CA TYR A 88 3.20 -16.77 5.19
C TYR A 88 2.45 -15.59 5.78
N VAL A 89 1.78 -15.81 6.91
CA VAL A 89 0.85 -14.86 7.50
C VAL A 89 1.50 -14.08 8.63
N TYR A 90 1.41 -12.77 8.57
CA TYR A 90 1.85 -11.84 9.60
C TYR A 90 0.65 -11.09 10.16
N ARG A 91 0.53 -11.04 11.48
CA ARG A 91 -0.38 -10.13 12.18
C ARG A 91 0.20 -8.72 12.11
N GLU A 92 -0.58 -7.82 11.56
CA GLU A 92 -0.28 -6.40 11.42
C GLU A 92 -0.98 -5.62 12.55
N THR A 93 -0.19 -4.99 13.40
CA THR A 93 -0.69 -4.09 14.46
C THR A 93 -0.34 -2.65 14.11
N ARG A 94 -1.36 -1.79 14.02
CA ARG A 94 -1.20 -0.36 13.74
C ARG A 94 -1.35 0.43 15.03
N HIS A 95 -0.44 1.36 15.26
CA HIS A 95 -0.55 2.31 16.36
C HIS A 95 -0.36 3.73 15.84
N ARG A 96 -1.29 4.62 16.18
CA ARG A 96 -1.25 6.02 15.76
C ARG A 96 -0.81 6.92 16.91
N GLU A 97 0.19 7.73 16.62
CA GLU A 97 0.64 8.80 17.49
C GLU A 97 0.09 10.12 16.97
N VAL A 98 -0.74 10.77 17.79
CA VAL A 98 -1.32 12.08 17.47
C VAL A 98 -0.28 13.16 17.78
N LEU A 99 0.00 13.98 16.79
CA LEU A 99 0.94 15.10 16.88
C LEU A 99 0.21 16.41 17.21
N SER A 100 -0.98 16.61 16.65
CA SER A 100 -1.87 17.73 16.96
C SER A 100 -3.31 17.40 16.60
N ALA A 101 -4.27 18.02 17.29
CA ALA A 101 -5.68 18.01 16.94
C ALA A 101 -6.22 19.44 17.11
N ILE A 102 -6.86 19.96 16.06
CA ILE A 102 -7.35 21.35 15.99
C ILE A 102 -8.82 21.29 15.60
N ASP A 103 -9.69 21.52 16.57
CA ASP A 103 -11.14 21.46 16.42
C ASP A 103 -11.65 22.55 15.46
N GLU A 104 -11.11 23.77 15.53
CA GLU A 104 -11.58 24.90 14.70
C GLU A 104 -11.41 24.64 13.19
N ASN A 105 -10.37 23.89 12.80
CA ASN A 105 -10.10 23.53 11.41
C ASN A 105 -10.50 22.09 11.07
N ASP A 106 -11.17 21.40 12.01
CA ASP A 106 -11.60 20.00 11.89
C ASP A 106 -10.45 19.11 11.41
N THR A 107 -9.25 19.27 11.99
CA THR A 107 -8.02 18.61 11.50
C THR A 107 -7.28 17.90 12.62
N ILE A 108 -6.91 16.64 12.38
CA ILE A 108 -6.00 15.88 13.23
C ILE A 108 -4.76 15.48 12.44
N THR A 109 -3.60 15.70 13.04
CA THR A 109 -2.29 15.35 12.51
C THR A 109 -1.72 14.18 13.28
N TYR A 110 -1.30 13.13 12.59
CA TYR A 110 -0.76 11.92 13.21
C TYR A 110 0.32 11.28 12.35
N ARG A 111 1.08 10.39 12.98
CA ARG A 111 1.92 9.42 12.29
C ARG A 111 1.54 8.01 12.74
N GLN A 112 1.67 7.04 11.85
CA GLN A 112 1.29 5.66 12.14
C GLN A 112 2.52 4.76 12.05
N ARG A 113 2.72 3.94 13.07
CA ARG A 113 3.67 2.83 13.05
C ARG A 113 2.95 1.51 12.84
N ILE A 114 3.57 0.62 12.08
CA ILE A 114 3.05 -0.72 11.79
C ILE A 114 4.03 -1.75 12.34
N LEU A 115 3.53 -2.73 13.07
CA LEU A 115 4.29 -3.88 13.55
C LEU A 115 3.79 -5.14 12.83
N PHE A 116 4.73 -5.92 12.28
CA PHE A 116 4.45 -7.21 11.67
C PHE A 116 4.98 -8.33 12.57
N GLU A 117 4.09 -9.23 12.99
CA GLU A 117 4.42 -10.39 13.82
C GLU A 117 4.01 -11.66 13.09
N PHE A 118 4.93 -12.61 12.88
CA PHE A 118 4.61 -13.86 12.20
C PHE A 118 3.58 -14.68 12.99
N ASP A 119 2.51 -15.10 12.33
CA ASP A 119 1.47 -15.95 12.89
C ASP A 119 1.65 -17.39 12.38
N GLN A 120 2.33 -18.20 13.20
CA GLN A 120 2.58 -19.62 12.87
C GLN A 120 1.28 -20.41 12.70
N LYS A 121 0.23 -20.09 13.46
CA LYS A 121 -1.04 -20.84 13.41
C LYS A 121 -1.76 -20.55 12.09
N ALA A 122 -1.80 -19.29 11.67
CA ALA A 122 -2.40 -18.90 10.40
C ALA A 122 -1.58 -19.34 9.18
N SER A 123 -0.26 -19.51 9.34
CA SER A 123 0.64 -20.03 8.28
C SER A 123 0.67 -21.56 8.17
N GLY A 124 -0.01 -22.28 9.08
CA GLY A 124 -0.06 -23.73 9.08
C GLY A 124 1.30 -24.37 9.34
N ASN A 125 1.73 -25.27 8.44
CA ASN A 125 3.00 -26.01 8.56
C ASN A 125 4.20 -25.25 7.98
N LEU A 126 3.99 -24.08 7.38
CA LEU A 126 5.05 -23.27 6.79
C LEU A 126 5.81 -22.53 7.88
N THR A 127 7.12 -22.35 7.69
CA THR A 127 7.98 -21.65 8.66
C THR A 127 8.76 -20.54 7.98
N GLU A 128 9.08 -19.45 8.68
CA GLU A 128 9.91 -18.41 8.08
C GLU A 128 11.35 -18.88 7.77
N ASP A 129 11.73 -20.08 8.23
CA ASP A 129 12.99 -20.74 7.90
C ASP A 129 12.96 -21.53 6.59
N ASP A 130 11.80 -21.63 5.93
CA ASP A 130 11.67 -22.29 4.62
C ASP A 130 12.59 -21.60 3.59
N VAL A 131 13.31 -22.39 2.80
CA VAL A 131 14.30 -21.90 1.83
C VAL A 131 13.78 -22.06 0.41
N TYR A 132 13.78 -20.96 -0.33
CA TYR A 132 13.42 -20.96 -1.75
C TYR A 132 14.47 -20.23 -2.60
N THR A 133 14.60 -20.67 -3.85
CA THR A 133 15.24 -19.89 -4.91
C THR A 133 14.31 -18.74 -5.31
N VAL A 134 14.78 -17.50 -5.13
CA VAL A 134 14.08 -16.27 -5.48
C VAL A 134 14.96 -15.39 -6.36
N VAL A 135 14.35 -14.44 -7.06
CA VAL A 135 15.08 -13.44 -7.85
C VAL A 135 15.93 -12.55 -6.93
N ASN A 136 17.19 -12.32 -7.28
CA ASN A 136 18.05 -11.36 -6.61
C ASN A 136 17.64 -9.92 -6.94
N MET A 137 16.67 -9.40 -6.18
CA MET A 137 16.16 -8.03 -6.37
C MET A 137 17.26 -6.96 -6.23
N GLN A 138 18.29 -7.21 -5.42
CA GLN A 138 19.41 -6.27 -5.27
C GLN A 138 20.24 -6.18 -6.55
N ALA A 139 20.57 -7.32 -7.15
CA ALA A 139 21.28 -7.36 -8.43
C ALA A 139 20.47 -6.69 -9.55
N LEU A 140 19.15 -6.89 -9.58
CA LEU A 140 18.28 -6.23 -10.56
C LEU A 140 18.20 -4.72 -10.34
N ALA A 141 18.06 -4.27 -9.09
CA ALA A 141 18.04 -2.85 -8.76
C ALA A 141 19.36 -2.16 -9.11
N LEU A 142 20.50 -2.79 -8.79
CA LEU A 142 21.82 -2.33 -9.22
C LEU A 142 21.93 -2.21 -10.74
N SER A 143 21.38 -3.18 -11.47
CA SER A 143 21.39 -3.17 -12.93
C SER A 143 20.62 -1.97 -13.49
N GLN A 144 19.50 -1.60 -12.87
CA GLN A 144 18.75 -0.40 -13.24
C GLN A 144 19.50 0.89 -12.91
N VAL A 145 20.10 0.98 -11.72
CA VAL A 145 20.94 2.11 -11.32
C VAL A 145 22.06 2.33 -12.33
N VAL A 146 22.77 1.27 -12.69
CA VAL A 146 23.90 1.31 -13.62
C VAL A 146 23.47 1.70 -15.04
N ASN A 147 22.35 1.16 -15.53
CA ASN A 147 21.80 1.55 -16.83
C ASN A 147 21.41 3.03 -16.88
N ASN A 148 20.90 3.57 -15.76
CA ASN A 148 20.51 4.98 -15.67
C ASN A 148 21.70 5.95 -15.57
N LEU A 149 22.89 5.47 -15.23
CA LEU A 149 24.06 6.34 -15.08
C LEU A 149 24.51 6.97 -16.40
N LYS A 150 24.04 6.54 -17.60
CA LYS A 150 24.34 7.09 -18.95
C LYS A 150 25.83 7.34 -19.30
N VAL A 151 26.75 7.13 -18.37
CA VAL A 151 28.13 7.64 -18.38
C VAL A 151 29.13 6.56 -18.80
N MET A 152 28.76 5.28 -18.83
CA MET A 152 29.70 4.20 -19.11
C MET A 152 29.12 3.19 -20.09
N ASN A 153 29.61 3.20 -21.33
CA ASN A 153 29.56 2.05 -22.21
C ASN A 153 30.90 1.31 -22.06
N PRO A 154 31.16 0.77 -20.84
CA PRO A 154 30.68 -0.58 -20.61
C PRO A 154 30.10 -0.81 -19.20
N ALA A 155 28.97 -0.17 -18.89
CA ALA A 155 28.19 -0.37 -17.66
C ALA A 155 27.82 -1.83 -17.39
N ILE A 156 27.49 -2.59 -18.44
CA ILE A 156 27.18 -4.03 -18.36
C ILE A 156 28.42 -4.85 -17.97
N LEU A 157 29.61 -4.48 -18.46
CA LEU A 157 30.86 -5.16 -18.09
C LEU A 157 31.13 -5.02 -16.59
N LEU A 158 30.93 -3.82 -16.05
CA LEU A 158 31.11 -3.54 -14.63
C LEU A 158 30.15 -4.35 -13.75
N LEU A 159 28.90 -4.53 -14.18
CA LEU A 159 27.96 -5.43 -13.51
C LEU A 159 28.44 -6.88 -13.57
N ASN A 160 28.79 -7.38 -14.76
CA ASN A 160 29.18 -8.78 -14.95
C ASN A 160 30.40 -9.18 -14.10
N THR A 161 31.36 -8.28 -13.91
CA THR A 161 32.55 -8.55 -13.08
C THR A 161 32.26 -8.41 -11.58
N ALA A 162 31.36 -7.50 -11.19
CA ALA A 162 31.07 -7.22 -9.79
C ALA A 162 30.05 -8.18 -9.16
N LEU A 163 29.02 -8.62 -9.91
CA LEU A 163 27.93 -9.45 -9.37
C LEU A 163 28.44 -10.70 -8.62
N PRO A 164 29.38 -11.52 -9.15
CA PRO A 164 29.89 -12.69 -8.42
C PRO A 164 30.67 -12.32 -7.15
N LYS A 165 31.30 -11.14 -7.10
CA LYS A 165 32.05 -10.65 -5.93
C LYS A 165 31.14 -10.09 -4.84
N LEU A 166 30.00 -9.51 -5.21
CA LEU A 166 28.97 -8.99 -4.30
C LEU A 166 28.19 -10.12 -3.59
N TRP A 167 28.06 -11.29 -4.23
CA TRP A 167 27.40 -12.49 -3.67
C TRP A 167 28.28 -13.75 -3.86
N PRO A 168 29.35 -13.90 -3.05
CA PRO A 168 30.33 -14.97 -3.23
C PRO A 168 29.75 -16.38 -2.95
N THR A 169 28.61 -16.48 -2.28
CA THR A 169 27.91 -17.76 -2.05
C THR A 169 27.10 -18.24 -3.26
N ASN A 170 26.89 -17.38 -4.27
CA ASN A 170 26.03 -17.60 -5.42
C ASN A 170 26.72 -17.18 -6.73
N THR A 171 28.02 -17.48 -6.86
CA THR A 171 28.86 -17.01 -7.97
C THR A 171 28.41 -17.50 -9.35
N SER A 172 27.88 -18.73 -9.44
CA SER A 172 27.42 -19.33 -10.71
C SER A 172 26.20 -18.63 -11.29
N ASN A 173 25.32 -18.11 -10.41
CA ASN A 173 24.06 -17.50 -10.80
C ASN A 173 23.69 -16.38 -9.81
N PRO A 174 24.32 -15.20 -9.93
CA PRO A 174 24.10 -14.11 -8.98
C PRO A 174 22.73 -13.42 -9.17
N LEU A 175 21.98 -13.74 -10.23
CA LEU A 175 20.63 -13.21 -10.47
C LEU A 175 19.54 -13.95 -9.67
N PHE A 176 19.84 -15.11 -9.11
CA PHE A 176 18.94 -15.87 -8.26
C PHE A 176 19.62 -16.28 -6.95
N LEU A 177 18.93 -16.10 -5.84
CA LEU A 177 19.45 -16.43 -4.50
C LEU A 177 18.57 -17.48 -3.84
N LYS A 178 19.20 -18.45 -3.18
CA LYS A 178 18.52 -19.32 -2.21
C LYS A 178 18.47 -18.59 -0.89
N ALA A 179 17.28 -18.27 -0.41
CA ALA A 179 17.10 -17.49 0.81
C ALA A 179 15.97 -18.08 1.65
N ARG A 180 16.10 -17.93 2.98
CA ARG A 180 15.01 -18.19 3.91
C ARG A 180 13.95 -17.11 3.78
N VAL A 181 12.69 -17.47 3.96
CA VAL A 181 11.56 -16.54 3.91
C VAL A 181 11.75 -15.34 4.84
N LYS A 182 12.17 -15.57 6.09
CA LYS A 182 12.47 -14.50 7.04
C LYS A 182 13.50 -13.52 6.50
N ASP A 183 14.57 -14.01 5.88
CA ASP A 183 15.75 -13.21 5.54
C ASP A 183 15.41 -12.19 4.44
N PHE A 184 14.64 -12.59 3.44
CA PHE A 184 14.27 -11.69 2.35
C PHE A 184 13.07 -10.80 2.67
N LEU A 185 12.11 -11.25 3.49
CA LEU A 185 10.93 -10.44 3.85
C LEU A 185 11.24 -9.37 4.88
N PHE A 186 11.75 -9.74 6.06
CA PHE A 186 11.94 -8.82 7.20
C PHE A 186 13.35 -8.88 7.82
N GLY A 187 14.14 -9.89 7.46
CA GLY A 187 15.46 -10.17 7.98
C GLY A 187 16.53 -9.34 7.29
N ARG A 188 17.63 -9.99 6.88
CA ARG A 188 18.75 -9.32 6.21
C ARG A 188 19.37 -10.26 5.19
N MET A 189 19.22 -9.93 3.91
CA MET A 189 19.99 -10.55 2.83
C MET A 189 21.29 -9.77 2.63
N PRO A 190 22.48 -10.40 2.78
CA PRO A 190 23.74 -9.68 2.67
C PRO A 190 24.13 -9.38 1.22
N MET A 191 24.77 -8.24 1.03
CA MET A 191 25.50 -7.81 -0.16
C MET A 191 26.90 -7.35 0.28
N TYR A 192 27.92 -8.04 -0.21
CA TYR A 192 29.28 -7.92 0.29
C TYR A 192 30.05 -6.83 -0.45
N CYS A 193 30.13 -5.64 0.17
CA CYS A 193 30.86 -4.48 -0.31
C CYS A 193 32.27 -4.34 0.30
N ASN A 194 32.70 -5.29 1.12
CA ASN A 194 33.89 -5.23 1.94
C ASN A 194 35.16 -5.76 1.26
N GLN A 195 35.18 -5.70 -0.06
CA GLN A 195 36.29 -6.19 -0.86
C GLN A 195 37.56 -5.34 -0.65
N SER A 196 38.74 -5.96 -0.72
CA SER A 196 40.03 -5.31 -0.51
C SER A 196 40.21 -4.07 -1.41
N LEU A 197 40.82 -3.01 -0.87
CA LEU A 197 41.15 -1.74 -1.53
C LEU A 197 42.25 -1.93 -2.59
N SER A 198 41.92 -2.65 -3.67
CA SER A 198 42.77 -2.92 -4.82
C SER A 198 42.08 -2.44 -6.10
N VAL A 199 42.87 -2.09 -7.12
CA VAL A 199 42.39 -1.76 -8.48
C VAL A 199 41.50 -2.88 -9.04
N GLN A 200 41.71 -4.13 -8.61
CA GLN A 200 40.95 -5.30 -9.03
C GLN A 200 39.49 -5.32 -8.54
N ASN A 201 39.13 -4.50 -7.54
CA ASN A 201 37.79 -4.42 -6.95
C ASN A 201 37.11 -3.06 -7.20
N ILE A 202 37.62 -2.29 -8.17
CA ILE A 202 37.06 -0.98 -8.51
C ILE A 202 35.59 -1.06 -8.94
N ASP A 203 35.22 -2.15 -9.60
CA ASP A 203 33.86 -2.47 -10.03
C ASP A 203 32.89 -2.58 -8.84
N VAL A 204 33.24 -3.37 -7.83
CA VAL A 204 32.46 -3.52 -6.59
C VAL A 204 32.34 -2.19 -5.86
N LYS A 205 33.46 -1.44 -5.76
CA LYS A 205 33.47 -0.14 -5.08
C LYS A 205 32.51 0.85 -5.74
N VAL A 206 32.53 0.96 -7.07
CA VAL A 206 31.64 1.86 -7.81
C VAL A 206 30.17 1.53 -7.54
N LEU A 207 29.79 0.25 -7.57
CA LEU A 207 28.42 -0.17 -7.29
C LEU A 207 27.99 0.09 -5.85
N CYS A 208 28.87 -0.21 -4.88
CA CYS A 208 28.58 0.01 -3.47
C CYS A 208 28.46 1.50 -3.13
N GLU A 209 29.26 2.38 -3.75
CA GLU A 209 29.08 3.83 -3.63
C GLU A 209 27.78 4.29 -4.29
N ALA A 210 27.40 3.74 -5.45
CA ALA A 210 26.11 4.05 -6.05
C ALA A 210 24.94 3.68 -5.12
N VAL A 211 24.99 2.53 -4.44
CA VAL A 211 23.96 2.15 -3.44
C VAL A 211 23.87 3.16 -2.30
N LYS A 212 25.01 3.70 -1.83
CA LYS A 212 25.01 4.73 -0.78
C LYS A 212 24.37 6.04 -1.26
N ILE A 213 24.55 6.39 -2.54
CA ILE A 213 23.97 7.59 -3.15
C ILE A 213 22.46 7.43 -3.32
N PHE A 214 22.00 6.33 -3.91
CA PHE A 214 20.56 6.09 -4.17
C PHE A 214 19.78 5.72 -2.91
N LYS A 215 20.43 5.08 -1.91
CA LYS A 215 19.89 4.76 -0.59
C LYS A 215 18.40 4.31 -0.59
N PRO A 216 18.03 3.27 -1.36
CA PRO A 216 16.65 2.81 -1.39
C PRO A 216 16.22 2.29 -0.01
N LYS A 217 14.94 2.47 0.34
CA LYS A 217 14.41 2.10 1.68
C LYS A 217 14.60 0.61 2.00
N THR A 218 14.62 -0.25 0.99
CA THR A 218 14.80 -1.70 1.12
C THR A 218 16.25 -2.10 1.40
N VAL A 219 17.21 -1.18 1.33
CA VAL A 219 18.62 -1.42 1.62
C VAL A 219 19.03 -0.72 2.92
N ILE A 220 19.66 -1.49 3.79
CA ILE A 220 20.27 -1.02 5.03
C ILE A 220 21.77 -0.98 4.79
N LEU A 221 22.31 0.24 4.76
CA LEU A 221 23.74 0.48 4.66
C LEU A 221 24.44 0.03 5.94
N ASP A 222 25.68 -0.41 5.79
CA ASP A 222 26.50 -0.80 6.91
C ASP A 222 26.95 0.44 7.68
N GLY A 223 26.56 0.54 8.95
CA GLY A 223 27.05 1.56 9.87
C GLY A 223 28.25 1.13 10.70
N GLY A 224 28.61 -0.16 10.67
CA GLY A 224 29.64 -0.77 11.54
C GLY A 224 31.03 -0.90 10.92
N GLY A 225 31.21 -0.52 9.65
CA GLY A 225 32.52 -0.52 8.98
C GLY A 225 32.99 -1.88 8.46
N ASN A 226 32.15 -2.92 8.54
CA ASN A 226 32.42 -4.26 8.03
C ASN A 226 32.22 -4.36 6.50
N GLY A 227 31.67 -3.32 5.86
CA GLY A 227 31.39 -3.21 4.44
C GLY A 227 30.29 -4.15 3.93
N ILE A 228 29.33 -4.56 4.75
CA ILE A 228 28.25 -5.48 4.33
C ILE A 228 26.91 -4.75 4.37
N HIS A 229 26.40 -4.39 3.19
CA HIS A 229 25.06 -3.85 3.07
C HIS A 229 24.04 -4.98 3.11
N THR A 230 22.82 -4.69 3.56
CA THR A 230 21.78 -5.72 3.65
C THR A 230 20.50 -5.26 3.01
N PHE A 231 19.74 -6.18 2.45
CA PHE A 231 18.45 -5.93 1.83
C PHE A 231 17.34 -6.67 2.57
N SER A 232 16.16 -6.05 2.58
CA SER A 232 14.93 -6.69 3.01
C SER A 232 13.74 -5.98 2.37
N LEU A 233 12.75 -6.76 1.92
CA LEU A 233 11.62 -6.26 1.16
C LEU A 233 10.67 -5.40 2.00
N PHE A 234 10.42 -5.77 3.25
CA PHE A 234 9.42 -5.12 4.12
C PHE A 234 9.97 -4.63 5.46
N ARG A 235 11.25 -4.86 5.78
CA ARG A 235 11.84 -4.41 7.05
C ARG A 235 11.71 -2.91 7.28
N TYR A 236 11.84 -2.10 6.24
CA TYR A 236 11.72 -0.65 6.35
C TYR A 236 10.32 -0.18 6.75
N LYS A 237 9.30 -1.05 6.69
CA LYS A 237 7.94 -0.79 7.17
C LYS A 237 7.70 -1.28 8.59
N ASN A 238 8.53 -2.20 9.08
CA ASN A 238 8.32 -2.81 10.38
C ASN A 238 8.84 -1.88 11.47
N THR A 239 7.94 -1.46 12.37
CA THR A 239 8.18 -0.52 13.48
C THR A 239 8.61 0.89 13.06
N THR A 240 8.34 1.29 11.82
CA THR A 240 8.65 2.61 11.29
C THR A 240 7.39 3.41 11.00
N TYR A 241 7.54 4.72 10.83
CA TYR A 241 6.45 5.62 10.45
C TYR A 241 6.39 5.79 8.93
N ASP A 242 5.21 5.62 8.35
CA ASP A 242 4.96 5.74 6.90
C ASP A 242 4.81 7.21 6.42
N GLY A 243 4.77 8.15 7.35
CA GLY A 243 4.66 9.59 7.07
C GLY A 243 3.78 10.29 8.09
N ILE A 244 3.67 11.60 7.94
CA ILE A 244 2.79 12.45 8.74
C ILE A 244 1.52 12.73 7.92
N TYR A 245 0.38 12.37 8.45
CA TYR A 245 -0.93 12.57 7.86
C TYR A 245 -1.64 13.70 8.59
N ALA A 246 -2.23 14.65 7.87
CA ALA A 246 -3.25 15.54 8.40
C ALA A 246 -4.59 15.17 7.75
N ILE A 247 -5.56 14.74 8.55
CA ILE A 247 -6.88 14.30 8.07
C ILE A 247 -7.99 15.13 8.69
N LYS A 248 -9.17 15.09 8.06
CA LYS A 248 -10.40 15.65 8.61
C LYS A 248 -10.96 14.79 9.74
N MET A 249 -11.31 15.39 10.87
CA MET A 249 -11.87 14.68 12.03
C MET A 249 -13.35 14.35 11.85
N GLY A 250 -14.05 15.09 10.98
CA GLY A 250 -15.48 14.92 10.73
C GLY A 250 -16.37 15.61 11.77
N VAL A 251 -15.83 16.53 12.57
CA VAL A 251 -16.56 17.27 13.61
C VAL A 251 -17.55 18.25 12.99
N ASN A 252 -17.10 19.00 11.97
CA ASN A 252 -17.93 19.99 11.28
C ASN A 252 -18.86 19.33 10.24
N ASP A 253 -18.34 18.33 9.53
CA ASP A 253 -19.10 17.53 8.57
C ASP A 253 -18.57 16.09 8.59
N VAL A 254 -19.38 15.19 9.13
CA VAL A 254 -19.04 13.77 9.28
C VAL A 254 -18.79 13.10 7.92
N THR A 255 -19.30 13.65 6.82
CA THR A 255 -19.05 13.10 5.47
C THR A 255 -17.61 13.30 5.00
N ASN A 256 -16.84 14.17 5.68
CA ASN A 256 -15.44 14.42 5.39
C ASN A 256 -14.46 13.62 6.27
N ILE A 257 -14.95 12.85 7.25
CA ILE A 257 -14.09 12.10 8.18
C ILE A 257 -13.04 11.26 7.45
N GLY A 258 -11.80 11.33 7.91
CA GLY A 258 -10.69 10.55 7.37
C GLY A 258 -10.11 11.09 6.06
N ASN A 259 -10.74 12.07 5.42
CA ASN A 259 -10.19 12.68 4.20
C ASN A 259 -8.84 13.33 4.49
N ILE A 260 -7.84 12.97 3.71
CA ILE A 260 -6.49 13.49 3.84
C ILE A 260 -6.45 14.92 3.30
N LYS A 261 -6.01 15.85 4.15
CA LYS A 261 -5.66 17.22 3.77
C LYS A 261 -4.24 17.26 3.23
N THR A 262 -3.29 16.67 3.97
CA THR A 262 -1.89 16.60 3.56
C THR A 262 -1.24 15.29 4.01
N TRP A 263 -0.22 14.88 3.26
CA TRP A 263 0.73 13.85 3.66
C TRP A 263 2.14 14.43 3.53
N ASN A 264 2.93 14.33 4.60
CA ASN A 264 4.22 15.01 4.75
C ASN A 264 4.15 16.50 4.35
N ASP A 265 3.17 17.20 4.93
CA ASP A 265 2.91 18.63 4.74
C ASP A 265 2.60 19.06 3.29
N SER A 266 2.29 18.10 2.41
CA SER A 266 1.95 18.36 1.01
C SER A 266 0.57 17.84 0.64
N THR A 267 -0.14 18.57 -0.23
CA THR A 267 -1.38 18.12 -0.88
C THR A 267 -1.13 17.33 -2.17
N LYS A 268 0.12 17.35 -2.64
CA LYS A 268 0.57 16.69 -3.88
C LYS A 268 1.84 15.88 -3.66
N LEU A 269 1.91 14.75 -4.32
CA LEU A 269 3.12 13.96 -4.51
C LEU A 269 4.07 14.66 -5.51
N LYS A 270 5.26 14.08 -5.66
CA LYS A 270 6.28 14.54 -6.63
C LYS A 270 6.73 13.40 -7.56
N ASN A 271 5.98 12.30 -7.57
CA ASN A 271 6.37 11.04 -8.18
C ASN A 271 5.93 10.94 -9.65
N TRP A 272 4.87 11.66 -10.02
CA TRP A 272 4.21 11.52 -11.32
C TRP A 272 4.38 12.75 -12.20
N LYS A 273 4.10 12.61 -13.50
CA LYS A 273 4.38 13.65 -14.49
C LYS A 273 3.43 14.85 -14.46
N SER A 274 2.21 14.68 -13.93
CA SER A 274 1.19 15.73 -13.90
C SER A 274 0.72 16.01 -12.47
N ASP A 275 0.23 17.22 -12.26
CA ASP A 275 -0.38 17.62 -10.98
C ASP A 275 -1.61 16.77 -10.62
N SER A 276 -2.43 16.41 -11.60
CA SER A 276 -3.62 15.58 -11.38
C SER A 276 -3.27 14.25 -10.73
N CYS A 277 -2.21 13.60 -11.18
CA CYS A 277 -1.82 12.27 -10.72
C CYS A 277 -1.00 12.29 -9.44
N ASN A 278 -0.44 13.46 -9.13
CA ASN A 278 0.19 13.73 -7.86
C ASN A 278 -0.80 14.17 -6.78
N THR A 279 -2.04 14.56 -7.11
CA THR A 279 -2.99 15.03 -6.10
C THR A 279 -3.38 13.92 -5.13
N ILE A 280 -3.28 14.22 -3.84
CA ILE A 280 -3.64 13.30 -2.75
C ILE A 280 -5.13 13.52 -2.44
N VAL A 281 -5.94 12.47 -2.61
CA VAL A 281 -7.40 12.51 -2.44
C VAL A 281 -7.86 11.24 -1.73
N GLY A 282 -8.88 11.38 -0.89
CA GLY A 282 -9.50 10.27 -0.19
C GLY A 282 -8.95 10.04 1.20
N THR A 283 -9.15 8.82 1.73
CA THR A 283 -8.77 8.46 3.09
C THR A 283 -7.56 7.52 3.11
N ASP A 284 -7.02 7.25 4.30
CA ASP A 284 -5.95 6.24 4.50
C ASP A 284 -6.48 4.79 4.48
N SER A 285 -7.70 4.57 3.98
CA SER A 285 -8.44 3.30 3.94
C SER A 285 -8.88 2.70 5.28
N THR A 286 -8.67 3.39 6.41
CA THR A 286 -9.05 2.85 7.73
C THR A 286 -10.37 3.40 8.27
N VAL A 287 -10.77 4.58 7.82
CA VAL A 287 -12.05 5.20 8.14
C VAL A 287 -12.66 5.68 6.83
N PHE A 288 -13.97 5.47 6.70
CA PHE A 288 -14.77 5.96 5.59
C PHE A 288 -15.95 6.75 6.15
N ARG A 289 -16.42 7.70 5.35
CA ARG A 289 -17.60 8.49 5.66
C ARG A 289 -18.85 7.61 5.85
N PRO A 290 -19.80 8.01 6.72
CA PRO A 290 -21.08 7.32 6.86
C PRO A 290 -22.04 7.62 5.70
N TYR A 291 -23.17 6.92 5.71
CA TYR A 291 -24.31 7.07 4.77
C TYR A 291 -24.00 6.71 3.33
N LEU A 292 -23.07 5.77 3.11
CA LEU A 292 -22.66 5.37 1.76
C LEU A 292 -23.85 4.83 0.92
N TYR A 293 -24.79 4.13 1.56
CA TYR A 293 -25.96 3.59 0.88
C TYR A 293 -27.01 4.65 0.64
N GLU A 294 -27.40 5.36 1.70
CA GLU A 294 -28.48 6.35 1.71
C GLU A 294 -28.16 7.54 0.79
N ASP A 295 -26.90 7.97 0.76
CA ASP A 295 -26.45 9.06 -0.11
C ASP A 295 -26.06 8.56 -1.52
N GLY A 296 -26.21 7.26 -1.81
CA GLY A 296 -25.98 6.70 -3.14
C GLY A 296 -24.54 6.80 -3.64
N VAL A 297 -23.55 6.70 -2.75
CA VAL A 297 -22.13 6.92 -3.07
C VAL A 297 -21.58 5.83 -3.99
N GLN A 298 -21.35 6.19 -5.25
CA GLN A 298 -20.87 5.24 -6.27
C GLN A 298 -19.37 4.98 -6.22
N SER A 299 -18.58 5.96 -5.74
CA SER A 299 -17.14 5.83 -5.69
C SER A 299 -16.52 6.51 -4.48
N LEU A 300 -15.41 5.94 -4.01
CA LEU A 300 -14.56 6.45 -2.94
C LEU A 300 -13.13 6.58 -3.45
N TYR A 301 -12.32 7.38 -2.78
CA TYR A 301 -10.89 7.46 -3.02
C TYR A 301 -10.13 7.00 -1.78
N ILE A 302 -9.03 6.28 -2.01
CA ILE A 302 -8.04 5.97 -0.97
C ILE A 302 -6.68 6.45 -1.43
N PHE A 303 -5.86 6.94 -0.51
CA PHE A 303 -4.45 7.18 -0.76
C PHE A 303 -3.64 6.00 -0.24
N ASN A 304 -2.87 5.37 -1.12
CA ASN A 304 -2.00 4.26 -0.78
C ASN A 304 -0.54 4.65 -0.99
N THR A 305 0.24 4.67 0.09
CA THR A 305 1.66 5.06 0.10
C THR A 305 2.57 4.04 -0.56
N ASP A 306 2.16 2.77 -0.67
CA ASP A 306 2.93 1.73 -1.34
C ASP A 306 2.81 1.80 -2.86
N ALA A 307 1.61 2.09 -3.36
CA ALA A 307 1.33 2.39 -4.76
C ALA A 307 1.67 3.85 -5.12
N CYS A 308 1.96 4.68 -4.12
CA CYS A 308 2.32 6.09 -4.23
C CYS A 308 1.32 6.90 -5.04
N ARG A 309 0.02 6.64 -4.87
CA ARG A 309 -1.05 7.38 -5.57
C ARG A 309 -2.39 7.27 -4.86
N SER A 310 -3.29 8.18 -5.20
CA SER A 310 -4.71 8.06 -4.90
C SER A 310 -5.35 7.06 -5.88
N ILE A 311 -6.18 6.16 -5.37
CA ILE A 311 -6.86 5.10 -6.11
C ILE A 311 -8.36 5.27 -5.92
N LYS A 312 -9.09 5.25 -7.04
CA LYS A 312 -10.56 5.28 -7.04
C LYS A 312 -11.09 3.85 -6.82
N LEU A 313 -12.04 3.71 -5.92
CA LEU A 313 -12.80 2.50 -5.68
C LEU A 313 -14.24 2.75 -6.13
N ASN A 314 -14.81 1.83 -6.89
CA ASN A 314 -16.19 1.87 -7.36
C ASN A 314 -17.00 0.80 -6.63
N ARG A 315 -18.29 1.10 -6.41
CA ARG A 315 -19.23 0.15 -5.82
C ARG A 315 -19.46 -1.03 -6.76
N ASP A 316 -19.26 -2.24 -6.23
CA ASP A 316 -19.40 -3.51 -6.95
C ASP A 316 -20.64 -4.30 -6.52
N GLY A 317 -21.21 -3.98 -5.35
CA GLY A 317 -22.41 -4.64 -4.86
C GLY A 317 -22.56 -4.57 -3.35
N PHE A 318 -23.31 -5.52 -2.82
CA PHE A 318 -23.51 -5.70 -1.38
C PHE A 318 -22.97 -7.05 -0.95
N LEU A 319 -22.56 -7.14 0.31
CA LEU A 319 -22.12 -8.37 0.93
C LEU A 319 -22.62 -8.42 2.37
N GLU A 320 -22.75 -9.62 2.93
CA GLU A 320 -22.98 -9.79 4.36
C GLU A 320 -21.72 -10.39 4.99
N TYR A 321 -21.21 -9.76 6.05
CA TYR A 321 -20.06 -10.27 6.79
C TYR A 321 -20.43 -10.36 8.27
N LYS A 322 -20.46 -11.60 8.79
CA LYS A 322 -20.81 -11.89 10.20
C LYS A 322 -22.14 -11.26 10.64
N GLY A 323 -23.18 -11.34 9.80
CA GLY A 323 -24.49 -10.74 10.11
C GLY A 323 -24.60 -9.24 9.82
N ILE A 324 -23.54 -8.60 9.33
CA ILE A 324 -23.51 -7.17 9.05
C ILE A 324 -23.56 -6.96 7.54
N ASN A 325 -24.58 -6.26 7.07
CA ASN A 325 -24.68 -5.82 5.68
C ASN A 325 -23.60 -4.77 5.40
N GLY A 326 -22.82 -5.00 4.35
CA GLY A 326 -21.77 -4.14 3.86
C GLY A 326 -21.92 -3.84 2.38
N ILE A 327 -21.23 -2.79 1.94
CA ILE A 327 -21.12 -2.43 0.53
C ILE A 327 -19.71 -2.84 0.07
N LYS A 328 -19.65 -3.53 -1.06
CA LYS A 328 -18.38 -3.91 -1.68
C LYS A 328 -17.90 -2.77 -2.57
N TYR A 329 -16.69 -2.28 -2.34
CA TYR A 329 -15.98 -1.36 -3.22
C TYR A 329 -14.73 -2.03 -3.77
N VAL A 330 -14.48 -1.87 -5.07
CA VAL A 330 -13.35 -2.49 -5.79
C VAL A 330 -12.68 -1.47 -6.72
N THR A 331 -11.43 -1.71 -7.07
CA THR A 331 -10.77 -0.98 -8.16
C THR A 331 -11.29 -1.44 -9.51
N ASP A 332 -11.41 -0.51 -10.46
CA ASP A 332 -11.76 -0.82 -11.85
C ASP A 332 -10.55 -1.36 -12.63
N GLU A 333 -10.76 -2.17 -13.68
CA GLU A 333 -9.69 -2.65 -14.58
C GLU A 333 -8.93 -1.48 -15.21
N SER A 334 -9.61 -0.36 -15.49
CA SER A 334 -9.02 0.87 -16.00
C SER A 334 -8.00 1.53 -15.05
N THR A 335 -7.99 1.17 -13.76
CA THR A 335 -7.07 1.72 -12.76
C THR A 335 -5.60 1.42 -13.09
N PHE A 336 -5.34 0.23 -13.61
CA PHE A 336 -4.02 -0.28 -13.96
C PHE A 336 -3.90 -0.63 -15.45
N ALA A 337 -4.87 -0.20 -16.26
CA ALA A 337 -4.84 -0.36 -17.70
C ALA A 337 -3.73 0.48 -18.34
N SER A 338 -3.27 0.04 -19.51
CA SER A 338 -2.29 0.77 -20.31
C SER A 338 -2.83 2.12 -20.78
N VAL A 339 -1.92 3.00 -21.20
CA VAL A 339 -2.29 4.32 -21.76
C VAL A 339 -3.11 4.23 -23.06
N LEU A 340 -3.11 3.07 -23.72
CA LEU A 340 -3.90 2.82 -24.93
C LEU A 340 -5.37 2.50 -24.59
N GLU A 341 -5.61 1.85 -23.45
CA GLU A 341 -6.94 1.51 -22.95
C GLU A 341 -7.52 2.64 -22.09
N ASN A 342 -6.67 3.32 -21.31
CA ASN A 342 -7.05 4.46 -20.48
C ASN A 342 -5.98 5.57 -20.54
N SER A 343 -6.25 6.62 -21.32
CA SER A 343 -5.32 7.74 -21.51
C SER A 343 -5.01 8.53 -20.22
N ASP A 344 -5.90 8.49 -19.22
CA ASP A 344 -5.70 9.18 -17.95
C ASP A 344 -4.49 8.62 -17.18
N ASN A 345 -4.08 7.37 -17.48
CA ASN A 345 -2.91 6.75 -16.86
C ASN A 345 -1.57 7.23 -17.41
N PHE A 346 -1.54 8.10 -18.43
CA PHE A 346 -0.30 8.58 -19.05
C PHE A 346 0.67 9.24 -18.05
N CYS A 347 0.15 9.96 -17.08
CA CYS A 347 0.93 10.61 -16.04
C CYS A 347 1.62 9.63 -15.05
N TYR A 348 1.09 8.41 -14.92
CA TYR A 348 1.63 7.32 -14.08
C TYR A 348 2.69 6.49 -14.80
N CYS A 349 3.17 6.98 -15.96
CA CYS A 349 4.19 6.33 -16.77
C CYS A 349 5.49 7.17 -16.73
N PRO A 350 6.44 6.86 -15.83
CA PRO A 350 7.74 7.52 -15.79
C PRO A 350 8.55 7.38 -17.08
N GLN A 351 8.37 6.27 -17.81
CA GLN A 351 9.13 5.89 -19.01
C GLN A 351 10.61 5.57 -18.71
N SER A 352 10.92 5.10 -17.49
CA SER A 352 12.30 4.70 -17.15
C SER A 352 12.65 3.26 -17.55
N ILE A 353 11.65 2.43 -17.88
CA ILE A 353 11.86 1.08 -18.42
C ILE A 353 11.77 1.10 -19.96
N HIS A 354 12.67 0.36 -20.60
CA HIS A 354 12.72 0.18 -22.06
C HIS A 354 12.52 -1.29 -22.46
N GLY A 355 12.12 -1.55 -23.71
CA GLY A 355 12.06 -2.89 -24.32
C GLY A 355 10.74 -3.64 -24.13
N ILE A 356 10.07 -3.52 -22.98
CA ILE A 356 8.77 -4.18 -22.70
C ILE A 356 7.57 -3.22 -22.76
N THR A 357 7.75 -2.06 -23.38
CA THR A 357 6.79 -0.95 -23.40
C THR A 357 6.03 -0.84 -24.72
N HIS A 358 4.86 -0.18 -24.71
CA HIS A 358 4.15 0.25 -25.92
C HIS A 358 4.89 1.40 -26.62
N TRP A 359 4.42 1.77 -27.83
CA TRP A 359 4.84 3.03 -28.47
C TRP A 359 4.52 4.20 -27.53
N GLY A 360 5.55 4.92 -27.09
CA GLY A 360 5.43 5.93 -26.03
C GLY A 360 5.99 5.51 -24.68
N GLY A 361 6.65 4.36 -24.54
CA GLY A 361 7.50 4.05 -23.38
C GLY A 361 6.74 3.64 -22.10
N CYS A 362 5.44 3.37 -22.18
CA CYS A 362 4.63 2.93 -21.05
C CYS A 362 4.43 1.42 -21.04
N LEU A 363 4.33 0.84 -19.84
CA LEU A 363 4.11 -0.60 -19.66
C LEU A 363 2.71 -1.01 -20.16
N LYS A 364 2.57 -2.31 -20.44
CA LYS A 364 1.30 -2.95 -20.80
C LYS A 364 0.32 -2.96 -19.62
N SER A 365 -0.96 -3.19 -19.90
CA SER A 365 -2.03 -3.25 -18.90
C SER A 365 -1.73 -4.26 -17.79
N GLY A 366 -2.14 -3.92 -16.57
CA GLY A 366 -1.96 -4.75 -15.37
C GLY A 366 -0.62 -4.55 -14.65
N ILE A 367 0.27 -3.69 -15.15
CA ILE A 367 1.59 -3.45 -14.55
C ILE A 367 1.83 -1.94 -14.38
N VAL A 368 2.33 -1.53 -13.22
CA VAL A 368 2.70 -0.14 -12.92
C VAL A 368 4.17 -0.05 -12.58
N GLU A 369 4.85 0.95 -13.14
CA GLU A 369 6.23 1.29 -12.82
C GLU A 369 6.27 2.20 -11.58
N LEU A 370 6.81 1.69 -10.46
CA LEU A 370 6.92 2.44 -9.20
C LEU A 370 8.34 2.97 -8.91
N SER A 371 9.22 2.99 -9.93
CA SER A 371 10.60 3.49 -9.80
C SER A 371 10.64 4.95 -9.33
N SER A 372 9.67 5.76 -9.74
CA SER A 372 9.54 7.15 -9.33
C SER A 372 9.29 7.35 -7.83
N CYS A 373 8.90 6.28 -7.12
CA CYS A 373 8.60 6.30 -5.69
C CYS A 373 9.57 5.50 -4.84
N HIS A 374 10.03 4.35 -5.34
CA HIS A 374 10.90 3.44 -4.57
C HIS A 374 12.39 3.52 -4.97
N SER A 375 12.74 4.22 -6.06
CA SER A 375 14.12 4.33 -6.57
C SER A 375 14.75 5.72 -6.42
N LYS A 376 14.12 6.65 -5.70
CA LYS A 376 14.59 8.03 -5.49
C LYS A 376 14.91 8.33 -4.04
#